data_AF-A0A3D1QA51-F1
#
_entry.id   AF-A0A3D1QA51-F1
#
_cell.length_a   1.000
_cell.length_b   1.000
_cell.length_c   1.000
_cell.angle_alpha   90.00
_cell.angle_beta   90.00
_cell.angle_gamma   90.00
#
_symmetry.space_group_name_H-M   'P 1'
#
loop_
_entity.id
_entity.type
_entity.pdbx_description
1 polymer ?
#
loop_
_entity_poly.entity_id
_entity_poly.type
_entity_poly.pdbx_seq_one_letter_code
_entity_poly.pdbx_strand_id
1 'polypeptide(L)'
;LHANLVSDQGEHKETEELSAQLNRLTTSYAKIAGSRHLIAKGKANLQAVLNQWTRQLRQESALDFDQARLNTWMENYHERLDQLTQAEANLQVSQEDYQAAIEVVRSRIDMMNSRSNLATQAQIRELMEHNTEMQKQSLVFQYAAGLIEFIVLAYYSHSLWKNLSHEGYLMVPASIQFIVVLLFSGNAVYCTHLLAEYMQGEHEVKSKMVISLISLAVLLVTIIAGTIFLSSQGASGL
;
A
#
# COMPACT_ATOMS: atom_id res chain seq x y z
N LEU A 1 -18.95 -0.69 0.37
CA LEU A 1 -18.27 -2.00 0.22
C LEU A 1 -18.60 -2.71 -1.09
N HIS A 2 -19.88 -3.07 -1.36
CA HIS A 2 -20.27 -3.76 -2.60
C HIS A 2 -19.93 -3.00 -3.89
N ALA A 3 -20.11 -1.67 -3.94
CA ALA A 3 -19.78 -0.86 -5.12
C ALA A 3 -18.25 -0.84 -5.41
N ASN A 4 -17.41 -0.77 -4.37
CA ASN A 4 -15.96 -0.82 -4.53
C ASN A 4 -15.49 -2.21 -4.97
N LEU A 5 -16.06 -3.28 -4.39
CA LEU A 5 -15.74 -4.67 -4.79
C LEU A 5 -16.13 -4.97 -6.24
N VAL A 6 -17.26 -4.43 -6.71
CA VAL A 6 -17.70 -4.61 -8.11
C VAL A 6 -16.86 -3.76 -9.06
N SER A 7 -16.43 -2.56 -8.65
CA SER A 7 -15.52 -1.71 -9.45
C SER A 7 -14.13 -2.35 -9.58
N ASP A 8 -13.60 -2.90 -8.50
CA ASP A 8 -12.28 -3.54 -8.44
C ASP A 8 -12.27 -4.86 -9.27
N GLN A 9 -13.35 -5.65 -9.18
CA GLN A 9 -13.55 -6.81 -10.06
C GLN A 9 -13.68 -6.42 -11.54
N GLY A 10 -14.27 -5.26 -11.84
CA GLY A 10 -14.39 -4.72 -13.20
C GLY A 10 -13.05 -4.31 -13.79
N GLU A 11 -12.24 -3.54 -13.05
CA GLU A 11 -10.91 -3.10 -13.48
C GLU A 11 -9.93 -4.28 -13.65
N HIS A 12 -9.97 -5.26 -12.74
CA HIS A 12 -9.15 -6.47 -12.88
C HIS A 12 -9.51 -7.27 -14.13
N LYS A 13 -10.82 -7.47 -14.38
CA LYS A 13 -11.29 -8.19 -15.57
C LYS A 13 -10.93 -7.46 -16.87
N GLU A 14 -11.06 -6.14 -16.90
CA GLU A 14 -10.69 -5.34 -18.07
C GLU A 14 -9.17 -5.37 -18.33
N THR A 15 -8.35 -5.34 -17.27
CA THR A 15 -6.88 -5.47 -17.38
C THR A 15 -6.46 -6.85 -17.89
N GLU A 16 -7.13 -7.92 -17.44
CA GLU A 16 -6.93 -9.28 -17.94
C GLU A 16 -7.32 -9.41 -19.41
N GLU A 17 -8.45 -8.83 -19.82
CA GLU A 17 -8.91 -8.81 -21.20
C GLU A 17 -7.93 -8.08 -22.12
N LEU A 18 -7.42 -6.92 -21.70
CA LEU A 18 -6.38 -6.17 -22.43
C LEU A 18 -5.06 -6.96 -22.51
N SER A 19 -4.67 -7.64 -21.44
CA SER A 19 -3.47 -8.49 -21.44
C SER A 19 -3.62 -9.68 -22.39
N ALA A 20 -4.80 -10.29 -22.46
CA ALA A 20 -5.12 -11.34 -23.42
C ALA A 20 -5.09 -10.81 -24.86
N GLN A 21 -5.61 -9.60 -25.11
CA GLN A 21 -5.51 -8.94 -26.41
C GLN A 21 -4.06 -8.64 -26.80
N LEU A 22 -3.25 -8.14 -25.87
CA LEU A 22 -1.82 -7.88 -26.08
C LEU A 22 -1.07 -9.16 -26.48
N ASN A 23 -1.33 -10.27 -25.80
CA ASN A 23 -0.76 -11.57 -26.13
C ASN A 23 -1.15 -12.05 -27.53
N ARG A 24 -2.42 -11.87 -27.93
CA ARG A 24 -2.89 -12.19 -29.28
C ARG A 24 -2.20 -11.32 -30.34
N LEU A 25 -2.13 -10.00 -30.12
CA LEU A 25 -1.47 -9.06 -31.03
C LEU A 25 0.02 -9.38 -31.19
N THR A 26 0.71 -9.64 -30.09
CA THR A 26 2.15 -9.99 -30.09
C THR A 26 2.39 -11.32 -30.80
N THR A 27 1.50 -12.30 -30.62
CA THR A 27 1.58 -13.59 -31.34
C THR A 27 1.36 -13.39 -32.85
N SER A 28 0.38 -12.59 -33.25
CA SER A 28 0.13 -12.27 -34.66
C SER A 28 1.28 -11.50 -35.28
N TYR A 29 1.84 -10.51 -34.57
CA TYR A 29 3.04 -9.79 -34.97
C TYR A 29 4.21 -10.74 -35.21
N ALA A 30 4.48 -11.66 -34.28
CA ALA A 30 5.56 -12.65 -34.42
C ALA A 30 5.36 -13.57 -35.63
N LYS A 31 4.12 -13.98 -35.92
CA LYS A 31 3.80 -14.76 -37.12
C LYS A 31 4.08 -13.98 -38.40
N ILE A 32 3.69 -12.71 -38.46
CA ILE A 32 3.90 -11.86 -39.63
C ILE A 32 5.39 -11.52 -39.80
N ALA A 33 6.12 -11.29 -38.71
CA ALA A 33 7.58 -11.18 -38.71
C ALA A 33 8.25 -12.42 -39.31
N GLY A 34 7.82 -13.61 -38.88
CA GLY A 34 8.25 -14.88 -39.46
C GLY A 34 7.95 -14.99 -40.95
N SER A 35 6.69 -14.75 -41.35
CA SER A 35 6.28 -14.81 -42.76
C SER A 35 7.04 -13.84 -43.65
N ARG A 36 7.25 -12.60 -43.20
CA ARG A 36 8.04 -11.59 -43.95
C ARG A 36 9.47 -12.06 -44.13
N HIS A 37 10.09 -12.59 -43.07
CA HIS A 37 11.45 -13.12 -43.17
C HIS A 37 11.57 -14.27 -44.18
N LEU A 38 10.58 -15.17 -44.21
CA LEU A 38 10.52 -16.26 -45.19
C LEU A 38 10.36 -15.74 -46.62
N ILE A 39 9.48 -14.75 -46.85
CA ILE A 39 9.28 -14.13 -48.17
C ILE A 39 10.55 -13.41 -48.62
N ALA A 40 11.18 -12.60 -47.76
CA ALA A 40 12.41 -11.90 -48.06
C ALA A 40 13.54 -12.87 -48.44
N LYS A 41 13.67 -13.99 -47.71
CA LYS A 41 14.62 -15.06 -48.03
C LYS A 41 14.30 -15.74 -49.37
N GLY A 42 13.02 -16.04 -49.63
CA GLY A 42 12.56 -16.64 -50.88
C GLY A 42 12.85 -15.73 -52.09
N LYS A 43 12.56 -14.44 -51.97
CA LYS A 43 12.88 -13.40 -52.94
C LYS A 43 14.38 -13.32 -53.22
N ALA A 44 15.21 -13.24 -52.18
CA ALA A 44 16.67 -13.19 -52.31
C ALA A 44 17.22 -14.43 -53.04
N ASN A 45 16.71 -15.63 -52.69
CA ASN A 45 17.11 -16.86 -53.35
C ASN A 45 16.70 -16.88 -54.83
N LEU A 46 15.46 -16.51 -55.14
CA LEU A 46 14.96 -16.52 -56.51
C LEU A 46 15.70 -15.50 -57.39
N GLN A 47 16.01 -14.34 -56.83
CA GLN A 47 16.83 -13.32 -57.48
C GLN A 47 18.27 -13.79 -57.71
N ALA A 48 18.88 -14.48 -56.74
CA ALA A 48 20.22 -15.06 -56.90
C ALA A 48 20.25 -16.13 -58.01
N VAL A 49 19.26 -17.01 -58.06
CA VAL A 49 19.13 -18.04 -59.10
C VAL A 49 18.95 -17.39 -60.48
N LEU A 50 18.04 -16.43 -60.62
CA LEU A 50 17.84 -15.69 -61.87
C LEU A 50 19.12 -15.00 -62.36
N ASN A 51 19.85 -14.36 -61.45
CA ASN A 51 21.11 -13.70 -61.77
C ASN A 51 22.21 -14.69 -62.18
N GLN A 52 22.24 -15.88 -61.57
CA GLN A 52 23.17 -16.94 -61.94
C GLN A 52 22.83 -17.52 -63.32
N TRP A 53 21.55 -17.82 -63.57
CA TRP A 53 21.07 -18.39 -64.83
C TRP A 53 21.28 -17.44 -66.00
N THR A 54 20.94 -16.15 -65.81
CA THR A 54 21.19 -15.09 -66.80
C THR A 54 22.68 -14.97 -67.15
N ARG A 55 23.57 -15.12 -66.15
CA ARG A 55 25.02 -15.08 -66.37
C ARG A 55 25.52 -16.29 -67.15
N GLN A 56 25.05 -17.49 -66.82
CA GLN A 56 25.43 -18.73 -67.50
C GLN A 56 25.00 -18.73 -68.97
N LEU A 57 23.75 -18.36 -69.24
CA LEU A 57 23.22 -18.28 -70.60
C LEU A 57 23.97 -17.27 -71.48
N ARG A 58 24.48 -16.17 -70.92
CA ARG A 58 25.29 -15.20 -71.66
C ARG A 58 26.72 -15.67 -71.95
N GLN A 59 27.24 -16.64 -71.20
CA GLN A 59 28.61 -17.14 -71.34
C GLN A 59 28.72 -18.34 -72.28
N GLU A 60 27.61 -19.00 -72.59
CA GLU A 60 27.58 -20.25 -73.35
C GLU A 60 27.43 -19.98 -74.85
N SER A 61 28.56 -19.91 -75.57
CA SER A 61 28.61 -19.56 -77.00
C SER A 61 27.95 -20.59 -77.95
N ALA A 62 27.61 -21.78 -77.45
CA ALA A 62 26.99 -22.86 -78.22
C ALA A 62 25.46 -22.72 -78.35
N LEU A 63 24.84 -21.85 -77.55
CA LEU A 63 23.41 -21.65 -77.49
C LEU A 63 23.05 -20.28 -78.08
N ASP A 64 22.80 -20.23 -79.39
CA ASP A 64 22.27 -19.04 -80.06
C ASP A 64 20.77 -18.90 -79.75
N PHE A 65 20.47 -18.50 -78.51
CA PHE A 65 19.10 -18.22 -78.10
C PHE A 65 18.68 -16.85 -78.60
N ASP A 66 17.59 -16.81 -79.36
CA ASP A 66 16.85 -15.58 -79.64
C ASP A 66 16.49 -14.88 -78.32
N GLN A 67 17.05 -13.68 -78.13
CA GLN A 67 16.89 -12.86 -76.92
C GLN A 67 15.41 -12.63 -76.57
N ALA A 68 14.53 -12.61 -77.58
CA ALA A 68 13.10 -12.51 -77.38
C ALA A 68 12.53 -13.71 -76.60
N ARG A 69 12.93 -14.94 -76.93
CA ARG A 69 12.44 -16.17 -76.26
C ARG A 69 12.94 -16.28 -74.83
N LEU A 70 14.19 -15.88 -74.58
CA LEU A 70 14.76 -15.85 -73.23
C LEU A 70 14.03 -14.87 -72.31
N ASN A 71 13.66 -13.70 -72.83
CA ASN A 71 12.87 -12.73 -72.09
C ASN A 71 11.48 -13.28 -71.74
N THR A 72 10.78 -13.90 -72.69
CA THR A 72 9.46 -14.53 -72.43
C THR A 72 9.55 -15.64 -71.38
N TRP A 73 10.64 -16.41 -71.35
CA TRP A 73 10.84 -17.46 -70.35
C TRP A 73 11.14 -16.90 -68.95
N MET A 74 11.90 -15.80 -68.88
CA MET A 74 12.23 -15.14 -67.62
C MET A 74 11.10 -14.25 -67.07
N GLU A 75 10.12 -13.89 -67.90
CA GLU A 75 9.00 -13.03 -67.53
C GLU A 75 8.19 -13.59 -66.36
N ASN A 76 7.85 -14.88 -66.39
CA ASN A 76 7.15 -15.56 -65.29
C ASN A 76 7.88 -15.49 -63.94
N TYR A 77 9.22 -15.46 -63.96
CA TYR A 77 10.02 -15.37 -62.74
C TYR A 77 10.15 -13.92 -62.24
N HIS A 78 10.21 -12.95 -63.16
CA HIS A 78 10.15 -11.53 -62.81
C HIS A 78 8.78 -11.17 -62.22
N GLU A 79 7.70 -11.69 -62.80
CA GLU A 79 6.35 -11.52 -62.26
C GLU A 79 6.24 -12.10 -60.84
N ARG A 80 6.80 -13.30 -60.60
CA ARG A 80 6.86 -13.88 -59.25
C ARG A 80 7.73 -13.08 -58.28
N LEU A 81 8.84 -12.48 -58.72
CA LEU A 81 9.64 -11.57 -57.89
C LEU A 81 8.84 -10.33 -57.51
N ASP A 82 8.07 -9.79 -58.44
CA ASP A 82 7.23 -8.62 -58.19
C ASP A 82 6.12 -8.96 -57.19
N GLN A 83 5.44 -10.10 -57.37
CA GLN A 83 4.44 -10.62 -56.42
C GLN A 83 5.04 -10.82 -55.02
N LEU A 84 6.26 -11.39 -54.91
CA LEU A 84 6.95 -11.54 -53.62
C LEU A 84 7.32 -10.18 -53.01
N THR A 85 7.68 -9.20 -53.83
CA THR A 85 8.01 -7.84 -53.38
C THR A 85 6.77 -7.11 -52.88
N GLN A 86 5.65 -7.22 -53.58
CA GLN A 86 4.36 -6.68 -53.14
C GLN A 86 3.90 -7.37 -51.85
N ALA A 87 4.03 -8.69 -51.74
CA ALA A 87 3.69 -9.42 -50.53
C ALA A 87 4.57 -9.01 -49.33
N GLU A 88 5.88 -8.83 -49.54
CA GLU A 88 6.80 -8.33 -48.52
C GLU A 88 6.40 -6.93 -48.03
N ALA A 89 6.06 -6.01 -48.96
CA ALA A 89 5.60 -4.66 -48.64
C ALA A 89 4.29 -4.66 -47.84
N ASN A 90 3.32 -5.50 -48.24
CA ASN A 90 2.06 -5.65 -47.51
C ASN A 90 2.28 -6.20 -46.09
N LEU A 91 3.18 -7.18 -45.92
CA LEU A 91 3.53 -7.69 -44.60
C LEU A 91 4.27 -6.65 -43.75
N GLN A 92 5.05 -5.77 -44.35
CA GLN A 92 5.68 -4.66 -43.63
C GLN A 92 4.62 -3.69 -43.08
N VAL A 93 3.68 -3.25 -43.91
CA VAL A 93 2.58 -2.37 -43.44
C VAL A 93 1.81 -3.04 -42.31
N SER A 94 1.48 -4.33 -42.47
CA SER A 94 0.79 -5.06 -41.41
C SER A 94 1.61 -5.15 -40.12
N GLN A 95 2.94 -5.32 -40.18
CA GLN A 95 3.78 -5.28 -38.99
C GLN A 95 3.74 -3.94 -38.28
N GLU A 96 3.79 -2.84 -39.03
CA GLU A 96 3.70 -1.47 -38.49
C GLU A 96 2.34 -1.27 -37.79
N ASP A 97 1.25 -1.75 -38.39
CA ASP A 97 -0.09 -1.71 -37.78
C ASP A 97 -0.16 -2.52 -36.47
N TYR A 98 0.37 -3.75 -36.47
CA TYR A 98 0.40 -4.58 -35.26
C TYR A 98 1.27 -3.95 -34.16
N GLN A 99 2.40 -3.34 -34.53
CA GLN A 99 3.26 -2.64 -33.58
C GLN A 99 2.53 -1.45 -32.95
N ALA A 100 1.84 -0.63 -33.75
CA ALA A 100 1.03 0.48 -33.25
C ALA A 100 -0.10 -0.02 -32.32
N ALA A 101 -0.78 -1.10 -32.69
CA ALA A 101 -1.83 -1.70 -31.86
C ALA A 101 -1.27 -2.22 -30.52
N ILE A 102 -0.10 -2.87 -30.53
CA ILE A 102 0.60 -3.33 -29.31
C ILE A 102 0.92 -2.17 -28.38
N GLU A 103 1.44 -1.07 -28.93
CA GLU A 103 1.80 0.12 -28.15
C GLU A 103 0.57 0.77 -27.49
N VAL A 104 -0.55 0.87 -28.23
CA VAL A 104 -1.81 1.39 -27.69
C VAL A 104 -2.34 0.52 -26.55
N VAL A 105 -2.36 -0.80 -26.72
CA VAL A 105 -2.84 -1.71 -25.67
C VAL A 105 -1.94 -1.67 -24.44
N ARG A 106 -0.62 -1.65 -24.61
CA ARG A 106 0.34 -1.51 -23.51
C ARG A 106 0.12 -0.19 -22.75
N SER A 107 -0.01 0.92 -23.48
CA SER A 107 -0.29 2.23 -22.88
C SER A 107 -1.60 2.25 -22.08
N ARG A 108 -2.65 1.59 -22.57
CA ARG A 108 -3.91 1.44 -21.81
C ARG A 108 -3.74 0.65 -20.51
N ILE A 109 -3.00 -0.46 -20.54
CA ILE A 109 -2.69 -1.24 -19.34
C ILE A 109 -1.92 -0.39 -18.33
N ASP A 110 -0.91 0.36 -18.78
CA ASP A 110 -0.10 1.23 -17.92
C ASP A 110 -0.96 2.36 -17.30
N MET A 111 -1.85 2.97 -18.09
CA MET A 111 -2.80 3.97 -17.59
C MET A 111 -3.77 3.40 -16.55
N MET A 112 -4.29 2.20 -16.76
CA MET A 112 -5.18 1.54 -15.80
C MET A 112 -4.47 1.23 -14.48
N ASN A 113 -3.26 0.66 -14.56
CA ASN A 113 -2.44 0.39 -13.38
C ASN A 113 -2.12 1.69 -12.60
N SER A 114 -1.80 2.77 -13.31
CA SER A 114 -1.57 4.08 -12.71
C SER A 114 -2.81 4.63 -12.00
N ARG A 115 -3.99 4.54 -12.63
CA ARG A 115 -5.27 4.96 -12.03
C ARG A 115 -5.61 4.15 -10.78
N SER A 116 -5.46 2.82 -10.83
CA SER A 116 -5.69 1.95 -9.67
C SER A 116 -4.74 2.27 -8.50
N ASN A 117 -3.45 2.50 -8.80
CA ASN A 117 -2.47 2.92 -7.80
C ASN A 117 -2.81 4.28 -7.17
N LEU A 118 -3.21 5.26 -7.98
CA LEU A 118 -3.64 6.58 -7.49
C LEU A 118 -4.89 6.50 -6.61
N ALA A 119 -5.88 5.68 -7.02
CA ALA A 119 -7.09 5.45 -6.23
C ALA A 119 -6.75 4.80 -4.87
N THR A 120 -5.86 3.82 -4.87
CA THR A 120 -5.37 3.18 -3.64
C THR A 120 -4.64 4.17 -2.74
N GLN A 121 -3.76 4.99 -3.31
CA GLN A 121 -3.04 6.01 -2.56
C GLN A 121 -3.98 7.05 -1.94
N ALA A 122 -5.02 7.45 -2.66
CA ALA A 122 -6.05 8.36 -2.14
C ALA A 122 -6.80 7.73 -0.95
N GLN A 123 -7.17 6.45 -1.05
CA GLN A 123 -7.82 5.72 0.07
C GLN A 123 -6.90 5.59 1.29
N ILE A 124 -5.62 5.27 1.08
CA ILE A 124 -4.64 5.20 2.18
C ILE A 124 -4.53 6.57 2.87
N ARG A 125 -4.45 7.64 2.08
CA ARG A 125 -4.39 9.00 2.61
C ARG A 125 -5.64 9.34 3.44
N GLU A 126 -6.82 9.04 2.92
CA GLU A 126 -8.08 9.25 3.63
C GLU A 126 -8.14 8.47 4.95
N LEU A 127 -7.71 7.19 4.94
CA LEU A 127 -7.62 6.37 6.15
C LEU A 127 -6.61 6.92 7.17
N MET A 128 -5.48 7.46 6.71
CA MET A 128 -4.49 8.09 7.60
C MET A 128 -5.03 9.40 8.20
N GLU A 129 -5.71 10.22 7.41
CA GLU A 129 -6.35 11.44 7.88
C GLU A 129 -7.42 11.11 8.94
N HIS A 130 -8.30 10.14 8.65
CA HIS A 130 -9.32 9.68 9.58
C HIS A 130 -8.74 9.07 10.88
N ASN A 131 -7.71 8.21 10.77
CA ASN A 131 -7.03 7.67 11.95
C ASN A 131 -6.40 8.77 12.81
N THR A 132 -5.83 9.80 12.18
CA THR A 132 -5.24 10.94 12.90
C THR A 132 -6.31 11.73 13.64
N GLU A 133 -7.47 11.97 13.02
CA GLU A 133 -8.61 12.61 13.66
C GLU A 133 -9.16 11.78 14.82
N MET A 134 -9.33 10.48 14.61
CA MET A 134 -9.76 9.56 15.67
C MET A 134 -8.78 9.53 16.84
N GLN A 135 -7.47 9.49 16.58
CA GLN A 135 -6.45 9.55 17.63
C GLN A 135 -6.52 10.86 18.42
N LYS A 136 -6.68 12.01 17.73
CA LYS A 136 -6.87 13.30 18.41
C LYS A 136 -8.11 13.30 19.29
N GLN A 137 -9.25 12.81 18.78
CA GLN A 137 -10.48 12.72 19.57
C GLN A 137 -10.35 11.75 20.74
N SER A 138 -9.75 10.58 20.53
CA SER A 138 -9.50 9.57 21.57
C SER A 138 -8.64 10.14 22.70
N LEU A 139 -7.57 10.87 22.35
CA LEU A 139 -6.72 11.56 23.31
C LEU A 139 -7.50 12.60 24.13
N VAL A 140 -8.39 13.36 23.49
CA VAL A 140 -9.28 14.31 24.21
C VAL A 140 -10.20 13.56 25.18
N PHE A 141 -10.81 12.45 24.78
CA PHE A 141 -11.64 11.64 25.67
C PHE A 141 -10.86 11.02 26.83
N GLN A 142 -9.63 10.56 26.58
CA GLN A 142 -8.75 10.00 27.61
C GLN A 142 -8.38 11.06 28.65
N TYR A 143 -8.03 12.28 28.22
CA TYR A 143 -7.78 13.38 29.15
C TYR A 143 -9.03 13.78 29.93
N ALA A 144 -10.19 13.84 29.28
CA ALA A 144 -11.46 14.15 29.95
C ALA A 144 -11.83 13.09 31.00
N ALA A 145 -11.67 11.81 30.66
CA ALA A 145 -11.91 10.70 31.58
C ALA A 145 -10.93 10.74 32.75
N GLY A 146 -9.63 10.95 32.51
CA GLY A 146 -8.63 11.09 33.56
C GLY A 146 -8.89 12.29 34.49
N LEU A 147 -9.37 13.41 33.95
CA LEU A 147 -9.77 14.57 34.76
C LEU A 147 -10.99 14.27 35.64
N ILE A 148 -12.01 13.60 35.10
CA ILE A 148 -13.19 13.19 35.87
C ILE A 148 -12.79 12.21 36.96
N GLU A 149 -11.99 11.19 36.63
CA GLU A 149 -11.48 10.21 37.59
C GLU A 149 -10.71 10.90 38.72
N PHE A 150 -9.85 11.87 38.38
CA PHE A 150 -9.12 12.67 39.36
C PHE A 150 -10.05 13.43 40.31
N ILE A 151 -11.07 14.12 39.80
CA ILE A 151 -12.02 14.89 40.60
C ILE A 151 -12.81 13.96 41.55
N VAL A 152 -13.29 12.84 41.02
CA VAL A 152 -14.06 11.85 41.78
C VAL A 152 -13.20 11.24 42.89
N LEU A 153 -11.97 10.83 42.58
CA LEU A 153 -11.04 10.28 43.56
C LEU A 153 -10.63 11.30 44.62
N ALA A 154 -10.40 12.56 44.24
CA ALA A 154 -10.09 13.62 45.21
C ALA A 154 -11.26 13.84 46.18
N TYR A 155 -12.49 13.92 45.66
CA TYR A 155 -13.69 14.08 46.47
C TYR A 155 -13.89 12.91 47.45
N TYR A 156 -13.82 11.67 46.94
CA TYR A 156 -14.01 10.49 47.78
C TYR A 156 -12.85 10.28 48.76
N SER A 157 -11.60 10.53 48.37
CA SER A 157 -10.44 10.43 49.26
C SER A 157 -10.57 11.41 50.44
N HIS A 158 -10.94 12.65 50.16
CA HIS A 158 -11.20 13.66 51.19
C HIS A 158 -12.33 13.24 52.14
N SER A 159 -13.45 12.78 51.59
CA SER A 159 -14.61 12.33 52.38
C SER A 159 -14.28 11.08 53.22
N LEU A 160 -13.57 10.11 52.65
CA LEU A 160 -13.19 8.88 53.33
C LEU A 160 -12.23 9.18 54.48
N TRP A 161 -11.23 10.05 54.28
CA TRP A 161 -10.32 10.46 55.36
C TRP A 161 -11.07 11.11 56.52
N LYS A 162 -12.00 12.03 56.23
CA LYS A 162 -12.84 12.66 57.25
C LYS A 162 -13.67 11.65 58.06
N ASN A 163 -14.15 10.59 57.41
CA ASN A 163 -14.98 9.56 58.05
C ASN A 163 -14.15 8.47 58.77
N LEU A 164 -12.89 8.26 58.38
CA LEU A 164 -12.02 7.25 58.98
C LEU A 164 -11.58 7.63 60.40
N SER A 165 -11.30 8.92 60.64
CA SER A 165 -11.08 9.44 61.99
C SER A 165 -11.39 10.94 62.00
N HIS A 166 -12.51 11.29 62.64
CA HIS A 166 -12.98 12.67 62.67
C HIS A 166 -12.04 13.60 63.45
N GLU A 167 -11.53 13.15 64.60
CA GLU A 167 -10.66 13.94 65.48
C GLU A 167 -9.28 14.19 64.87
N GLY A 168 -8.60 13.14 64.37
CA GLY A 168 -7.30 13.28 63.73
C GLY A 168 -7.37 14.11 62.44
N TYR A 169 -8.50 14.07 61.72
CA TYR A 169 -8.73 14.90 60.54
C TYR A 169 -8.81 16.39 60.90
N LEU A 170 -9.58 16.76 61.93
CA LEU A 170 -9.73 18.16 62.36
C LEU A 170 -8.42 18.80 62.86
N MET A 171 -7.48 17.98 63.36
CA MET A 171 -6.17 18.45 63.84
C MET A 171 -5.18 18.75 62.71
N VAL A 172 -5.43 18.27 61.49
CA VAL A 172 -4.54 18.51 60.34
C VAL A 172 -4.94 19.82 59.64
N PRO A 173 -4.01 20.75 59.37
CA PRO A 173 -4.27 21.95 58.57
C PRO A 173 -4.86 21.64 57.19
N ALA A 174 -5.86 22.42 56.76
CA ALA A 174 -6.55 22.22 55.49
C ALA A 174 -5.61 22.23 54.26
N SER A 175 -4.50 22.98 54.30
CA SER A 175 -3.49 22.98 53.24
C SER A 175 -2.78 21.64 53.09
N ILE A 176 -2.47 20.97 54.20
CA ILE A 176 -1.85 19.64 54.21
C ILE A 176 -2.86 18.61 53.73
N GLN A 177 -4.10 18.68 54.21
CA GLN A 177 -5.18 17.81 53.73
C GLN A 177 -5.35 17.92 52.21
N PHE A 178 -5.37 19.14 51.69
CA PHE A 178 -5.49 19.41 50.25
C PHE A 178 -4.33 18.82 49.46
N ILE A 179 -3.08 19.05 49.88
CA ILE A 179 -1.89 18.51 49.19
C ILE A 179 -1.90 16.98 49.20
N VAL A 180 -2.21 16.36 50.34
CA VAL A 180 -2.23 14.90 50.48
C VAL A 180 -3.31 14.28 49.61
N VAL A 181 -4.53 14.84 49.61
CA VAL A 181 -5.62 14.38 48.73
C VAL A 181 -5.25 14.54 47.27
N LEU A 182 -4.63 15.67 46.89
CA LEU A 182 -4.19 15.94 45.51
C LEU A 182 -3.11 14.97 45.04
N LEU A 183 -2.10 14.70 45.87
CA LEU A 183 -1.05 13.72 45.57
C LEU A 183 -1.60 12.30 45.51
N PHE A 184 -2.50 11.94 46.42
CA PHE A 184 -3.13 10.64 46.45
C PHE A 184 -4.00 10.41 45.21
N SER A 185 -4.91 11.32 44.88
CA SER A 185 -5.78 11.19 43.71
C SER A 185 -4.98 11.23 42.39
N GLY A 186 -3.98 12.11 42.28
CA GLY A 186 -3.11 12.18 41.11
C GLY A 186 -2.32 10.90 40.90
N ASN A 187 -1.70 10.37 41.95
CA ASN A 187 -0.95 9.11 41.86
C ASN A 187 -1.89 7.90 41.62
N ALA A 188 -3.11 7.92 42.15
CA ALA A 188 -4.10 6.88 41.90
C ALA A 188 -4.51 6.84 40.42
N VAL A 189 -4.85 7.99 39.81
CA VAL A 189 -5.18 8.08 38.37
C VAL A 189 -3.97 7.69 37.51
N TYR A 190 -2.76 8.10 37.90
CA TYR A 190 -1.56 7.69 37.18
C TYR A 190 -1.35 6.16 37.27
N CYS A 191 -1.61 5.56 38.42
CA CYS A 191 -1.52 4.12 38.61
C CYS A 191 -2.57 3.36 37.79
N THR A 192 -3.82 3.85 37.72
CA THR A 192 -4.89 3.21 36.92
C THR A 192 -4.59 3.30 35.43
N HIS A 193 -4.02 4.42 34.98
CA HIS A 193 -3.56 4.58 33.59
C HIS A 193 -2.44 3.59 33.23
N LEU A 194 -1.39 3.49 34.07
CA LEU A 194 -0.30 2.52 33.85
C LEU A 194 -0.77 1.06 33.92
N LEU A 195 -1.74 0.76 34.78
CA LEU A 195 -2.35 -0.57 34.86
C LEU A 195 -3.10 -0.90 33.56
N ALA A 196 -3.83 0.07 33.00
CA ALA A 196 -4.54 -0.10 31.73
C ALA A 196 -3.57 -0.33 30.57
N GLU A 197 -2.48 0.45 30.47
CA GLU A 197 -1.43 0.25 29.47
C GLU A 197 -0.78 -1.15 29.58
N TYR A 198 -0.51 -1.59 30.81
CA TYR A 198 0.02 -2.93 31.06
C TYR A 198 -0.95 -4.03 30.62
N MET A 199 -2.25 -3.87 30.89
CA MET A 199 -3.29 -4.82 30.45
C MET A 199 -3.49 -4.83 28.93
N GLN A 200 -3.19 -3.72 28.25
CA GLN A 200 -3.23 -3.61 26.79
C GLN A 200 -2.01 -4.25 26.10
N GLY A 201 -1.03 -4.76 26.88
CA GLY A 201 0.12 -5.51 26.37
C GLY A 201 1.43 -4.74 26.37
N GLU A 202 1.46 -3.49 26.84
CA GLU A 202 2.71 -2.74 26.99
C GLU A 202 3.45 -3.17 28.26
N HIS A 203 4.39 -4.11 28.13
CA HIS A 203 5.14 -4.60 29.29
C HIS A 203 6.25 -3.66 29.78
N GLU A 204 6.61 -2.63 28.99
CA GLU A 204 7.62 -1.63 29.34
C GLU A 204 7.21 -0.76 30.54
N VAL A 205 5.90 -0.64 30.81
CA VAL A 205 5.38 0.19 31.90
C VAL A 205 5.41 -0.50 33.27
N LYS A 206 5.77 -1.79 33.34
CA LYS A 206 5.73 -2.60 34.58
C LYS A 206 6.52 -1.97 35.73
N SER A 207 7.72 -1.45 35.46
CA SER A 207 8.56 -0.82 36.49
C SER A 207 7.91 0.46 37.05
N LYS A 208 7.36 1.30 36.16
CA LYS A 208 6.67 2.54 36.53
C LYS A 208 5.40 2.24 37.34
N MET A 209 4.66 1.20 36.94
CA MET A 209 3.45 0.74 37.65
C MET A 209 3.79 0.30 39.08
N VAL A 210 4.83 -0.51 39.26
CA VAL A 210 5.26 -0.96 40.60
C VAL A 210 5.67 0.22 41.47
N ILE A 211 6.42 1.18 40.94
CA ILE A 211 6.84 2.39 41.68
C ILE A 211 5.61 3.22 42.10
N SER A 212 4.67 3.46 41.19
CA SER A 212 3.44 4.22 41.48
C SER A 212 2.58 3.52 42.54
N LEU A 213 2.47 2.20 42.46
CA LEU A 213 1.73 1.38 43.44
C LEU A 213 2.38 1.42 44.84
N ILE A 214 3.71 1.33 44.91
CA ILE A 214 4.46 1.48 46.18
C ILE A 214 4.25 2.88 46.76
N SER A 215 4.35 3.93 45.92
CA SER A 215 4.10 5.32 46.34
C SER A 215 2.67 5.50 46.90
N LEU A 216 1.67 4.88 46.27
CA LEU A 216 0.28 4.91 46.72
C LEU A 216 0.14 4.23 48.10
N ALA A 217 0.77 3.07 48.27
CA ALA A 217 0.77 2.35 49.54
C ALA A 217 1.43 3.17 50.67
N VAL A 218 2.55 3.84 50.39
CA VAL A 218 3.23 4.72 51.36
C VAL A 218 2.35 5.91 51.75
N LEU A 219 1.69 6.56 50.78
CA LEU A 219 0.76 7.65 51.06
C LEU A 219 -0.40 7.18 51.95
N LEU A 220 -0.98 6.00 51.66
CA LEU A 220 -2.07 5.43 52.43
C LEU A 220 -1.64 5.10 53.88
N VAL A 221 -0.47 4.49 54.06
CA VAL A 221 0.10 4.22 55.39
C VAL A 221 0.35 5.52 56.14
N THR A 222 0.86 6.56 55.47
CA THR A 222 1.12 7.87 56.09
C THR A 222 -0.18 8.53 56.57
N ILE A 223 -1.24 8.47 55.76
CA ILE A 223 -2.57 8.99 56.14
C ILE A 223 -3.08 8.25 57.37
N ILE A 224 -3.06 6.91 57.37
CA ILE A 224 -3.59 6.12 58.48
C ILE A 224 -2.76 6.33 59.75
N ALA A 225 -1.44 6.16 59.67
CA ALA A 225 -0.55 6.27 60.83
C ALA A 225 -0.52 7.69 61.40
N GLY A 226 -0.45 8.72 60.55
CA GLY A 226 -0.49 10.12 60.98
C GLY A 226 -1.80 10.46 61.69
N THR A 227 -2.91 9.97 61.17
CA THR A 227 -4.24 10.19 61.75
C THR A 227 -4.41 9.49 63.11
N ILE A 228 -3.93 8.25 63.26
CA ILE A 228 -3.95 7.50 64.54
C ILE A 228 -3.01 8.14 65.58
N PHE A 229 -1.83 8.58 65.15
CA PHE A 229 -0.86 9.20 66.05
C PHE A 229 -1.38 10.53 66.59
N LEU A 230 -1.93 11.39 65.72
CA LEU A 230 -2.52 12.67 66.12
C LEU A 230 -3.74 12.50 67.02
N SER A 231 -4.62 11.52 66.75
CA SER A 231 -5.75 11.25 67.64
C SER A 231 -5.30 10.73 69.02
N SER A 232 -4.24 9.93 69.09
CA SER A 232 -3.68 9.45 70.37
C SER A 232 -3.04 10.56 71.22
N GLN A 233 -2.43 11.57 70.58
CA GLN A 233 -1.89 12.75 71.26
C GLN A 233 -3.00 13.72 71.70
N GLY A 234 -4.06 13.88 70.89
CA GLY A 234 -5.26 14.61 71.26
C GLY A 234 -5.97 14.03 72.49
N ALA A 235 -6.00 12.70 72.60
CA ALA A 235 -6.63 11.98 73.71
C ALA A 235 -5.79 11.96 75.02
N SER A 236 -4.49 12.25 74.97
CA SER A 236 -3.60 12.29 76.14
C SER A 236 -3.36 13.69 76.70
N GLY A 237 -3.96 14.72 76.08
CA GLY A 237 -3.94 16.12 76.52
C GLY A 237 -5.25 16.61 77.15
N LEU A 238 -6.21 15.72 77.40
CA LEU A 238 -7.41 15.95 78.23
C LEU A 238 -7.24 15.22 79.58
#